data_AF-A0A075GA69-F1
#
_entry.id   AF-A0A075GA69-F1
#
_cell.length_a   1.000
_cell.length_b   1.000
_cell.length_c   1.000
_cell.angle_alpha   90.00
_cell.angle_beta   90.00
_cell.angle_gamma   90.00
#
_symmetry.space_group_name_H-M   'P 1'
#
loop_
_entity.id
_entity.type
_entity.pdbx_description
1 polymer ?
#
loop_
_entity_poly.entity_id
_entity_poly.type
_entity_poly.pdbx_seq_one_letter_code
_entity_poly.pdbx_strand_id
1 'polypeptide(L)'
;MADESDNGSFELKLSGALDSIDEADELGDSADILTTKYGRPTEIMTFLDAVKTCFKKWSAWEGRASRSESNWFYLLQLLVILPLYISLKPIEDGGFIGTIGLVYAVSCFGSLIIFMPALMVNIRRLHDLGYSGWVIPAVFVISLMPLIGILISLIYTLVLIIAPGDSGSNKYGPVPTNKYDSDATTLSVSEALEALMERHVIPDYEIESEKSKIVTWLIISSSCICALLIIFSGFFIAGFLGLFGFSEDVSWELMGTLVYIAVLAMTVGYISWDGDLSRTLQMFKIGSFRIGLILLIGLPFVITVIDIAATNIYDILYIMFFGTPSIPEIVYYVDDSEYDLILVLSFVSMVIAAPVVEEILFRGYILDAIRKIHGDTVAILGSAGLFGLIHLEPYVVGMASIGGVIYGWVRIKTGSLWPSIVSHMVWNFTAFLYIWYG
;
A
#
# COMPACT_ATOMS: atom_id res chain seq x y z
N MET A 1 49.76 35.02 -66.03
CA MET A 1 48.45 35.60 -65.69
C MET A 1 47.71 34.54 -64.91
N ALA A 2 47.89 34.60 -63.59
CA ALA A 2 47.11 33.87 -62.60
C ALA A 2 46.12 34.91 -62.04
N ASP A 3 44.84 34.56 -61.97
CA ASP A 3 43.81 35.46 -61.46
C ASP A 3 43.29 34.89 -60.14
N GLU A 4 43.51 35.66 -59.08
CA GLU A 4 43.04 35.49 -57.72
C GLU A 4 41.69 36.21 -57.58
N SER A 5 40.64 35.51 -57.17
CA SER A 5 39.43 36.01 -56.48
C SER A 5 38.41 34.86 -56.50
N ASP A 6 37.83 34.42 -55.39
CA ASP A 6 36.95 35.18 -54.53
C ASP A 6 36.71 34.37 -53.24
N ASN A 7 37.47 34.68 -52.19
CA ASN A 7 37.25 34.16 -50.82
C ASN A 7 36.56 35.21 -49.92
N GLY A 8 35.96 36.26 -50.49
CA GLY A 8 35.49 37.43 -49.75
C GLY A 8 34.04 37.39 -49.26
N SER A 9 33.25 36.35 -49.58
CA SER A 9 31.79 36.38 -49.36
C SER A 9 31.26 35.54 -48.19
N PHE A 10 32.12 34.78 -47.49
CA PHE A 10 31.69 33.95 -46.35
C PHE A 10 32.06 34.54 -44.97
N GLU A 11 33.12 35.35 -44.86
CA GLU A 11 33.52 35.96 -43.57
C GLU A 11 32.69 37.18 -43.16
N LEU A 12 32.09 37.90 -44.12
CA LEU A 12 31.30 39.12 -43.85
C LEU A 12 29.89 38.87 -43.29
N LYS A 13 29.43 37.61 -43.23
CA LYS A 13 28.16 37.25 -42.56
C LYS A 13 28.35 36.75 -41.13
N LEU A 14 29.58 36.51 -40.69
CA LEU A 14 29.85 36.11 -39.30
C LEU A 14 30.10 37.32 -38.39
N SER A 15 30.61 38.44 -38.90
CA SER A 15 30.89 39.61 -38.05
C SER A 15 29.61 40.33 -37.60
N GLY A 16 28.61 40.45 -38.47
CA GLY A 16 27.31 41.06 -38.13
C GLY A 16 26.46 40.24 -37.17
N ALA A 17 26.79 38.97 -36.93
CA ALA A 17 26.14 38.11 -35.94
C ALA A 17 26.87 38.08 -34.59
N LEU A 18 28.08 38.63 -34.53
CA LEU A 18 28.89 38.74 -33.31
C LEU A 18 28.74 40.13 -32.64
N ASP A 19 28.34 41.15 -33.40
CA ASP A 19 28.06 42.50 -32.87
C ASP A 19 26.71 42.60 -32.13
N SER A 20 25.89 41.53 -32.10
CA SER A 20 24.68 41.45 -31.26
C SER A 20 24.88 40.66 -29.96
N ILE A 21 26.14 40.47 -29.53
CA ILE A 21 26.48 39.75 -28.27
C ILE A 21 26.55 40.69 -27.04
N ASP A 22 26.31 41.99 -27.21
CA ASP A 22 26.23 42.93 -26.07
C ASP A 22 24.81 43.14 -25.51
N GLU A 23 23.83 42.32 -25.92
CA GLU A 23 22.48 42.25 -25.31
C GLU A 23 22.27 40.94 -24.51
N ALA A 24 23.32 40.40 -23.91
CA ALA A 24 23.26 39.20 -23.08
C ALA A 24 22.53 39.40 -21.72
N ASP A 25 22.13 40.63 -21.37
CA ASP A 25 21.38 40.93 -20.14
C ASP A 25 19.85 41.06 -20.33
N GLU A 26 19.34 41.03 -21.58
CA GLU A 26 17.88 41.11 -21.85
C GLU A 26 17.26 39.78 -22.34
N LEU A 27 18.04 38.70 -22.41
CA LEU A 27 17.60 37.38 -22.92
C LEU A 27 17.17 36.37 -21.82
N GLY A 28 16.99 36.83 -20.58
CA GLY A 28 16.55 35.97 -19.47
C GLY A 28 15.21 35.28 -19.74
N ASP A 29 14.29 35.96 -20.42
CA ASP A 29 12.95 35.44 -20.75
C ASP A 29 12.93 34.56 -22.02
N SER A 30 13.92 34.68 -22.90
CA SER A 30 13.93 34.02 -24.21
C SER A 30 14.59 32.64 -24.20
N ALA A 31 15.48 32.39 -23.23
CA ALA A 31 16.03 31.06 -22.97
C ALA A 31 14.93 30.10 -22.46
N ASP A 32 14.02 30.58 -21.61
CA ASP A 32 12.84 29.82 -21.20
C ASP A 32 11.92 29.53 -22.39
N ILE A 33 11.74 30.48 -23.32
CA ILE A 33 10.94 30.26 -24.53
C ILE A 33 11.60 29.25 -25.49
N LEU A 34 12.94 29.19 -25.58
CA LEU A 34 13.64 28.23 -26.45
C LEU A 34 13.64 26.79 -25.91
N THR A 35 13.63 26.59 -24.58
CA THR A 35 13.47 25.25 -23.99
C THR A 35 12.08 24.66 -24.24
N THR A 36 11.05 25.49 -24.43
CA THR A 36 9.69 25.00 -24.76
C THR A 36 9.57 24.46 -26.18
N LYS A 37 10.51 24.79 -27.08
CA LYS A 37 10.43 24.41 -28.49
C LYS A 37 11.22 23.15 -28.84
N TYR A 38 12.43 22.96 -28.30
CA TYR A 38 13.25 21.76 -28.56
C TYR A 38 14.29 21.47 -27.47
N GLY A 39 13.95 20.61 -26.48
CA GLY A 39 14.95 19.81 -25.76
C GLY A 39 14.94 19.92 -24.23
N ARG A 40 15.28 18.80 -23.58
CA ARG A 40 15.56 18.73 -22.15
C ARG A 40 16.73 19.64 -21.77
N PRO A 41 16.80 20.16 -20.52
CA PRO A 41 17.97 20.89 -20.06
C PRO A 41 19.24 20.06 -20.21
N THR A 42 20.29 20.68 -20.74
CA THR A 42 21.63 20.09 -20.87
C THR A 42 22.35 20.03 -19.53
N GLU A 43 22.03 20.97 -18.62
CA GLU A 43 22.60 21.01 -17.28
C GLU A 43 22.05 19.88 -16.40
N ILE A 44 22.96 19.17 -15.72
CA ILE A 44 22.66 18.11 -14.77
C ILE A 44 22.53 18.74 -13.39
N MET A 45 21.47 18.41 -12.66
CA MET A 45 21.31 18.88 -11.29
C MET A 45 22.42 18.31 -10.37
N THR A 46 22.91 19.12 -9.43
CA THR A 46 23.92 18.67 -8.47
C THR A 46 23.31 17.72 -7.44
N PHE A 47 24.16 16.95 -6.73
CA PHE A 47 23.71 16.04 -5.67
C PHE A 47 22.92 16.78 -4.57
N LEU A 48 23.44 17.89 -4.05
CA LEU A 48 22.80 18.61 -2.96
C LEU A 48 21.47 19.25 -3.39
N ASP A 49 21.40 19.77 -4.61
CA ASP A 49 20.18 20.33 -5.17
C ASP A 49 19.11 19.26 -5.39
N ALA A 50 19.51 18.04 -5.80
CA ALA A 50 18.61 16.90 -5.92
C ALA A 50 18.00 16.49 -4.57
N VAL A 51 18.84 16.38 -3.54
CA VAL A 51 18.39 16.05 -2.18
C VAL A 51 17.43 17.11 -1.67
N LYS A 52 17.79 18.40 -1.75
CA LYS A 52 16.91 19.51 -1.36
C LYS A 52 15.59 19.49 -2.13
N THR A 53 15.63 19.27 -3.44
CA THR A 53 14.44 19.18 -4.29
C THR A 53 13.52 18.04 -3.87
N CYS A 54 14.06 16.85 -3.59
CA CYS A 54 13.26 15.69 -3.18
C CYS A 54 12.63 15.87 -1.80
N PHE A 55 13.35 16.45 -0.84
CA PHE A 55 12.80 16.79 0.47
C PHE A 55 11.78 17.93 0.42
N LYS A 56 11.97 18.91 -0.48
CA LYS A 56 10.98 19.97 -0.71
C LYS A 56 9.71 19.38 -1.35
N LYS A 57 9.87 18.52 -2.36
CA LYS A 57 8.78 17.86 -3.11
C LYS A 57 8.36 16.52 -2.51
N TRP A 58 8.49 16.35 -1.19
CA TRP A 58 8.21 15.10 -0.48
C TRP A 58 6.73 14.69 -0.46
N SER A 59 5.83 15.62 -0.78
CA SER A 59 4.37 15.44 -0.88
C SER A 59 3.80 15.79 -2.26
N ALA A 60 4.66 16.10 -3.24
CA ALA A 60 4.22 16.54 -4.56
C ALA A 60 3.87 15.35 -5.46
N TRP A 61 2.57 15.12 -5.64
CA TRP A 61 2.02 14.03 -6.47
C TRP A 61 2.06 14.32 -7.98
N GLU A 62 2.01 15.60 -8.33
CA GLU A 62 2.00 16.06 -9.72
C GLU A 62 3.40 16.49 -10.17
N GLY A 63 3.58 16.59 -11.48
CA GLY A 63 4.84 16.99 -12.07
C GLY A 63 5.78 15.82 -12.36
N ARG A 64 7.00 16.19 -12.75
CA ARG A 64 8.00 15.30 -13.33
C ARG A 64 9.34 15.48 -12.62
N ALA A 65 10.08 14.39 -12.48
CA ALA A 65 11.44 14.38 -11.95
C ALA A 65 12.41 13.96 -13.04
N SER A 66 13.49 14.71 -13.19
CA SER A 66 14.50 14.37 -14.18
C SER A 66 15.34 13.17 -13.75
N ARG A 67 16.14 12.64 -14.69
CA ARG A 67 17.12 11.59 -14.40
C ARG A 67 18.13 12.01 -13.33
N SER A 68 18.62 13.24 -13.41
CA SER A 68 19.62 13.74 -12.45
C SER A 68 19.02 13.91 -11.06
N GLU A 69 17.76 14.36 -10.97
CA GLU A 69 17.00 14.38 -9.73
C GLU A 69 16.85 12.99 -9.11
N SER A 70 16.32 12.01 -9.86
CA SER A 70 16.09 10.67 -9.35
C SER A 70 17.38 9.92 -9.03
N ASN A 71 18.41 10.03 -9.88
CA ASN A 71 19.64 9.23 -9.74
C ASN A 71 20.47 9.64 -8.53
N TRP A 72 20.58 10.94 -8.24
CA TRP A 72 21.23 11.39 -7.01
C TRP A 72 20.46 10.95 -5.77
N PHE A 73 19.13 10.90 -5.84
CA PHE A 73 18.31 10.42 -4.73
C PHE A 73 18.39 8.89 -4.55
N TYR A 74 18.54 8.12 -5.63
CA TYR A 74 18.86 6.68 -5.52
C TYR A 74 20.22 6.44 -4.89
N LEU A 75 21.22 7.26 -5.20
CA LEU A 75 22.52 7.18 -4.54
C LEU A 75 22.40 7.44 -3.03
N LEU A 76 21.64 8.45 -2.61
CA LEU A 76 21.38 8.69 -1.19
C LEU A 76 20.73 7.48 -0.51
N GLN A 77 19.69 6.89 -1.13
CA GLN A 77 19.04 5.68 -0.63
C GLN A 77 20.04 4.53 -0.49
N LEU A 78 20.88 4.30 -1.49
CA LEU A 78 21.91 3.27 -1.45
C LEU A 78 22.88 3.51 -0.28
N LEU A 79 23.37 4.74 -0.09
CA LEU A 79 24.29 5.08 1.00
C LEU A 79 23.68 4.86 2.40
N VAL A 80 22.38 5.11 2.56
CA VAL A 80 21.67 4.90 3.83
C VAL A 80 21.46 3.41 4.12
N ILE A 81 21.17 2.61 3.09
CA ILE A 81 20.82 1.19 3.22
C ILE A 81 22.07 0.28 3.22
N LEU A 82 23.15 0.67 2.54
CA LEU A 82 24.38 -0.13 2.39
C LEU A 82 24.94 -0.70 3.71
N PRO A 83 24.97 0.05 4.84
CA PRO A 83 25.43 -0.49 6.12
C PRO A 83 24.60 -1.68 6.64
N LEU A 84 23.30 -1.77 6.31
CA LEU A 84 22.46 -2.90 6.70
C LEU A 84 22.91 -4.23 6.05
N TYR A 85 23.47 -4.16 4.84
CA TYR A 85 23.89 -5.32 4.06
C TYR A 85 25.35 -5.73 4.29
N ILE A 86 26.25 -4.78 4.58
CA ILE A 86 27.67 -5.08 4.80
C ILE A 86 27.90 -5.76 6.17
N SER A 87 27.03 -5.54 7.15
CA SER A 87 27.21 -6.01 8.54
C SER A 87 26.73 -7.44 8.83
N LEU A 88 26.36 -8.24 7.82
CA LEU A 88 25.79 -9.58 7.99
C LEU A 88 26.77 -10.71 8.37
N LYS A 89 28.03 -10.43 8.70
CA LYS A 89 28.91 -11.48 9.25
C LYS A 89 28.68 -11.60 10.75
N PRO A 90 28.30 -12.79 11.28
CA PRO A 90 28.31 -13.04 12.71
C PRO A 90 29.73 -12.77 13.22
N ILE A 91 29.89 -11.77 14.09
CA ILE A 91 31.13 -11.61 14.83
C ILE A 91 31.04 -12.61 15.97
N GLU A 92 31.71 -13.75 15.80
CA GLU A 92 31.72 -14.88 16.74
C GLU A 92 32.31 -14.50 18.11
N ASP A 93 33.06 -13.39 18.19
CA ASP A 93 33.64 -12.88 19.42
C ASP A 93 32.86 -11.63 19.88
N GLY A 94 32.04 -11.78 20.92
CA GLY A 94 31.10 -10.81 21.51
C GLY A 94 31.66 -9.44 21.93
N GLY A 95 32.27 -8.73 21.00
CA GLY A 95 33.04 -7.52 21.22
C GLY A 95 32.79 -6.45 20.16
N PHE A 96 31.53 -6.19 19.77
CA PHE A 96 31.10 -4.87 19.23
C PHE A 96 29.57 -4.71 19.07
N ILE A 97 28.77 -5.18 20.04
CA ILE A 97 27.29 -5.11 19.96
C ILE A 97 26.77 -3.66 19.88
N GLY A 98 27.46 -2.70 20.51
CA GLY A 98 27.00 -1.30 20.61
C GLY A 98 27.03 -0.51 19.30
N THR A 99 28.14 -0.52 18.57
CA THR A 99 28.25 0.31 17.35
C THR A 99 27.70 -0.37 16.10
N ILE A 100 27.60 -1.70 16.07
CA ILE A 100 26.77 -2.39 15.08
C ILE A 100 25.31 -2.01 15.31
N GLY A 101 24.78 -2.16 16.54
CA GLY A 101 23.42 -1.74 16.88
C GLY A 101 23.12 -0.28 16.55
N LEU A 102 24.07 0.64 16.81
CA LEU A 102 23.93 2.05 16.44
C LEU A 102 23.88 2.27 14.92
N VAL A 103 24.72 1.58 14.13
CA VAL A 103 24.71 1.67 12.67
C VAL A 103 23.38 1.17 12.11
N TYR A 104 22.85 0.05 12.62
CA TYR A 104 21.52 -0.46 12.24
C TYR A 104 20.41 0.56 12.60
N ALA A 105 20.43 1.09 13.82
CA ALA A 105 19.44 2.09 14.26
C ALA A 105 19.46 3.35 13.38
N VAL A 106 20.65 3.86 13.04
CA VAL A 106 20.83 5.03 12.17
C VAL A 106 20.36 4.73 10.74
N SER A 107 20.69 3.57 10.18
CA SER A 107 20.23 3.18 8.84
C SER A 107 18.71 2.96 8.77
N CYS A 108 18.11 2.33 9.78
CA CYS A 108 16.66 2.17 9.88
C CYS A 108 15.94 3.52 9.99
N PHE A 109 16.41 4.39 10.91
CA PHE A 109 15.83 5.72 11.10
C PHE A 109 16.01 6.61 9.86
N GLY A 110 17.20 6.56 9.24
CA GLY A 110 17.48 7.24 7.98
C GLY A 110 16.56 6.77 6.86
N SER A 111 16.30 5.47 6.75
CA SER A 111 15.38 4.89 5.76
C SER A 111 13.94 5.39 5.94
N LEU A 112 13.48 5.54 7.18
CA LEU A 112 12.16 6.11 7.49
C LEU A 112 12.06 7.58 7.06
N ILE A 113 13.09 8.38 7.32
CA ILE A 113 13.11 9.80 6.92
C ILE A 113 13.06 9.97 5.40
N ILE A 114 13.80 9.16 4.66
CA ILE A 114 13.89 9.30 3.19
C ILE A 114 12.74 8.60 2.45
N PHE A 115 11.92 7.79 3.13
CA PHE A 115 10.88 6.97 2.50
C PHE A 115 9.91 7.78 1.65
N MET A 116 9.30 8.83 2.22
CA MET A 116 8.32 9.64 1.50
C MET A 116 8.95 10.44 0.34
N PRO A 117 10.07 11.16 0.53
CA PRO A 117 10.82 11.76 -0.59
C PRO A 117 11.19 10.76 -1.70
N ALA A 118 11.61 9.54 -1.33
CA ALA A 118 11.97 8.48 -2.28
C ALA A 118 10.77 8.03 -3.10
N LEU A 119 9.62 7.84 -2.47
CA LEU A 119 8.38 7.47 -3.14
C LEU A 119 7.94 8.55 -4.13
N MET A 120 7.94 9.82 -3.70
CA MET A 120 7.50 10.92 -4.57
C MET A 120 8.43 11.14 -5.76
N VAL A 121 9.75 11.05 -5.59
CA VAL A 121 10.66 11.18 -6.75
C VAL A 121 10.50 10.00 -7.72
N ASN A 122 10.22 8.79 -7.23
CA ASN A 122 9.91 7.63 -8.09
C ASN A 122 8.64 7.86 -8.91
N ILE A 123 7.57 8.36 -8.28
CA ILE A 123 6.30 8.68 -8.97
C ILE A 123 6.53 9.72 -10.06
N ARG A 124 7.16 10.84 -9.70
CA ARG A 124 7.46 11.92 -10.65
C ARG A 124 8.45 11.47 -11.74
N ARG A 125 9.30 10.49 -11.47
CA ARG A 125 10.19 9.90 -12.46
C ARG A 125 9.45 9.00 -13.44
N LEU A 126 8.46 8.25 -12.99
CA LEU A 126 7.56 7.51 -13.87
C LEU A 126 6.73 8.43 -14.75
N HIS A 127 6.21 9.53 -14.18
CA HIS A 127 5.53 10.58 -14.92
C HIS A 127 6.43 11.18 -16.01
N ASP A 128 7.72 11.34 -15.72
CA ASP A 128 8.69 11.83 -16.69
C ASP A 128 8.90 10.86 -17.86
N LEU A 129 8.68 9.56 -17.66
CA LEU A 129 8.68 8.52 -18.69
C LEU A 129 7.32 8.32 -19.37
N GLY A 130 6.30 9.12 -19.02
CA GLY A 130 4.93 8.99 -19.53
C GLY A 130 4.10 7.88 -18.86
N TYR A 131 4.67 7.15 -17.90
CA TYR A 131 3.98 6.12 -17.13
C TYR A 131 3.27 6.70 -15.91
N SER A 132 2.32 5.95 -15.37
CA SER A 132 1.61 6.30 -14.14
C SER A 132 2.42 5.91 -12.90
N GLY A 133 2.34 6.70 -11.82
CA GLY A 133 2.92 6.33 -10.52
C GLY A 133 2.42 4.99 -9.96
N TRP A 134 1.26 4.51 -10.43
CA TRP A 134 0.69 3.20 -10.11
C TRP A 134 1.57 2.00 -10.50
N VAL A 135 2.59 2.20 -11.33
CA VAL A 135 3.60 1.17 -11.61
C VAL A 135 4.37 0.78 -10.34
N ILE A 136 4.57 1.69 -9.38
CA ILE A 136 5.32 1.42 -8.13
C ILE A 136 4.66 0.32 -7.29
N PRO A 137 3.37 0.41 -6.90
CA PRO A 137 2.70 -0.68 -6.20
C PRO A 137 2.72 -2.01 -6.97
N ALA A 138 2.54 -1.98 -8.29
CA ALA A 138 2.56 -3.19 -9.11
C ALA A 138 3.94 -3.86 -9.09
N VAL A 139 5.02 -3.08 -9.24
CA VAL A 139 6.39 -3.58 -9.12
C VAL A 139 6.62 -4.11 -7.72
N PHE A 140 6.26 -3.35 -6.68
CA PHE A 140 6.39 -3.77 -5.29
C PHE A 140 5.73 -5.12 -5.03
N VAL A 141 4.50 -5.36 -5.52
CA VAL A 141 3.81 -6.65 -5.37
C VAL A 141 4.58 -7.78 -6.08
N ILE A 142 5.06 -7.54 -7.31
CA ILE A 142 5.87 -8.54 -8.04
C ILE A 142 7.19 -8.80 -7.32
N SER A 143 7.80 -7.76 -6.71
CA SER A 143 9.04 -7.82 -5.94
C SER A 143 8.99 -8.82 -4.79
N LEU A 144 7.79 -9.16 -4.29
CA LEU A 144 7.58 -10.10 -3.20
C LEU A 144 7.68 -11.56 -3.63
N MET A 145 7.64 -11.85 -4.94
CA MET A 145 7.91 -13.19 -5.46
C MET A 145 9.42 -13.47 -5.40
N PRO A 146 9.88 -14.58 -4.78
CA PRO A 146 11.30 -14.92 -4.77
C PRO A 146 11.88 -15.02 -6.19
N LEU A 147 13.10 -14.51 -6.38
CA LEU A 147 13.85 -14.47 -7.66
C LEU A 147 13.24 -13.61 -8.78
N ILE A 148 11.96 -13.83 -9.13
CA ILE A 148 11.23 -13.02 -10.13
C ILE A 148 11.12 -11.58 -9.65
N GLY A 149 10.79 -11.39 -8.39
CA GLY A 149 10.68 -10.07 -7.79
C GLY A 149 11.98 -9.30 -7.77
N ILE A 150 13.10 -9.97 -7.49
CA ILE A 150 14.44 -9.36 -7.56
C ILE A 150 14.73 -8.91 -8.99
N LEU A 151 14.47 -9.77 -9.98
CA LEU A 151 14.71 -9.48 -11.39
C LEU A 151 13.85 -8.29 -11.87
N ILE A 152 12.56 -8.27 -11.54
CA ILE A 152 11.64 -7.21 -11.96
C ILE A 152 11.96 -5.88 -11.27
N SER A 153 12.27 -5.89 -9.96
CA SER A 153 12.74 -4.70 -9.24
C SER A 153 14.02 -4.13 -9.87
N LEU A 154 14.95 -5.01 -10.25
CA LEU A 154 16.19 -4.62 -10.89
C LEU A 154 15.92 -3.98 -12.26
N ILE A 155 15.10 -4.62 -13.10
CA ILE A 155 14.73 -4.07 -14.42
C ILE A 155 14.01 -2.73 -14.26
N TYR A 156 13.03 -2.63 -13.36
CA TYR A 156 12.32 -1.40 -13.06
C TYR A 156 13.28 -0.27 -12.66
N THR A 157 14.18 -0.54 -11.71
CA THR A 157 15.15 0.44 -11.22
C THR A 157 16.11 0.87 -12.34
N LEU A 158 16.59 -0.08 -13.16
CA LEU A 158 17.44 0.21 -14.32
C LEU A 158 16.72 1.08 -15.35
N VAL A 159 15.45 0.82 -15.62
CA VAL A 159 14.63 1.67 -16.51
C VAL A 159 14.54 3.09 -15.96
N LEU A 160 14.26 3.27 -14.67
CA LEU A 160 14.17 4.61 -14.07
C LEU A 160 15.51 5.37 -14.11
N ILE A 161 16.62 4.67 -13.93
CA ILE A 161 17.96 5.24 -13.93
C ILE A 161 18.42 5.62 -15.34
N ILE A 162 18.13 4.79 -16.35
CA ILE A 162 18.73 4.88 -17.68
C ILE A 162 17.81 5.59 -18.69
N ALA A 163 16.53 5.21 -18.73
CA ALA A 163 15.63 5.60 -19.82
C ALA A 163 15.47 7.12 -19.89
N PRO A 164 15.63 7.77 -21.06
CA PRO A 164 15.28 9.17 -21.19
C PRO A 164 13.77 9.33 -20.96
N GLY A 165 13.35 10.37 -20.24
CA GLY A 165 11.94 10.72 -20.23
C GLY A 165 11.54 11.54 -21.46
N ASP A 166 10.26 11.90 -21.54
CA ASP A 166 9.68 12.62 -22.67
C ASP A 166 10.44 13.94 -22.91
N SER A 167 10.73 14.23 -24.18
CA SER A 167 11.49 15.41 -24.61
C SER A 167 10.69 16.70 -24.63
N GLY A 168 9.36 16.59 -24.71
CA GLY A 168 8.41 17.70 -24.61
C GLY A 168 7.56 17.63 -23.33
N SER A 169 6.61 18.54 -23.20
CA SER A 169 5.56 18.43 -22.19
C SER A 169 4.76 17.15 -22.39
N ASN A 170 4.29 16.56 -21.30
CA ASN A 170 3.36 15.44 -21.33
C ASN A 170 2.18 15.72 -20.39
N LYS A 171 1.26 14.77 -20.27
CA LYS A 171 0.05 14.93 -19.43
C LYS A 171 0.32 15.19 -17.94
N TYR A 172 1.55 14.95 -17.46
CA TYR A 172 1.98 15.18 -16.08
C TYR A 172 2.75 16.49 -15.91
N GLY A 173 2.90 17.29 -16.97
CA GLY A 173 3.44 18.64 -16.89
C GLY A 173 4.62 18.92 -17.83
N PRO A 174 5.21 20.14 -17.70
CA PRO A 174 6.33 20.58 -18.52
C PRO A 174 7.60 19.76 -18.25
N VAL A 175 8.57 19.88 -19.14
CA VAL A 175 9.88 19.22 -18.99
C VAL A 175 10.57 19.74 -17.70
N PRO A 176 11.15 18.87 -16.86
CA PRO A 176 11.88 19.29 -15.66
C PRO A 176 13.05 20.22 -16.01
N THR A 177 13.26 21.28 -15.23
CA THR A 177 14.27 22.33 -15.47
C THR A 177 15.67 21.99 -14.96
N ASN A 178 15.83 20.96 -14.12
CA ASN A 178 17.08 20.58 -13.43
C ASN A 178 17.68 21.65 -12.51
N LYS A 179 16.90 22.66 -12.12
CA LYS A 179 17.31 23.70 -11.18
C LYS A 179 16.54 23.56 -9.87
N TYR A 180 17.22 23.80 -8.76
CA TYR A 180 16.55 23.93 -7.47
C TYR A 180 15.75 25.23 -7.46
N ASP A 181 14.45 25.11 -7.24
CA ASP A 181 13.53 26.24 -7.11
C ASP A 181 13.20 26.42 -5.63
N SER A 182 13.62 27.56 -5.05
CA SER A 182 13.35 27.90 -3.65
C SER A 182 11.87 28.16 -3.38
N ASP A 183 11.15 28.61 -4.42
CA ASP A 183 9.81 29.16 -4.36
C ASP A 183 8.76 28.13 -4.79
N ALA A 184 9.20 26.95 -5.26
CA ALA A 184 8.34 25.82 -5.56
C ALA A 184 7.39 25.53 -4.39
N THR A 185 6.09 25.75 -4.63
CA THR A 185 5.03 25.61 -3.65
C THR A 185 4.96 24.16 -3.15
N THR A 186 5.27 23.96 -1.88
CA THR A 186 4.91 22.75 -1.15
C THR A 186 3.43 22.83 -0.83
N LEU A 187 2.63 21.87 -1.30
CA LEU A 187 1.32 21.68 -0.69
C LEU A 187 1.55 21.38 0.79
N SER A 188 1.07 22.25 1.68
CA SER A 188 0.94 21.91 3.08
C SER A 188 0.07 20.66 3.23
N VAL A 189 0.23 19.91 4.32
CA VAL A 189 -0.59 18.71 4.56
C VAL A 189 -2.09 19.03 4.48
N SER A 190 -2.50 20.25 4.87
CA SER A 190 -3.86 20.77 4.73
C SER A 190 -4.27 21.01 3.28
N GLU A 191 -3.43 21.64 2.46
CA GLU A 191 -3.75 21.93 1.05
C GLU A 191 -3.73 20.66 0.19
N ALA A 192 -2.85 19.69 0.51
CA ALA A 192 -2.86 18.38 -0.13
C ALA A 192 -4.17 17.63 0.19
N LEU A 193 -4.68 17.76 1.42
CA LEU A 193 -5.95 17.18 1.83
C LEU A 193 -7.14 17.87 1.13
N GLU A 194 -7.13 19.20 1.01
CA GLU A 194 -8.17 19.96 0.31
C GLU A 194 -8.19 19.68 -1.20
N ALA A 195 -7.02 19.61 -1.86
CA ALA A 195 -6.93 19.29 -3.29
C ALA A 195 -7.37 17.84 -3.60
N LEU A 196 -7.16 16.90 -2.67
CA LEU A 196 -7.69 15.54 -2.75
C LEU A 196 -9.23 15.50 -2.59
N MET A 197 -9.79 16.44 -1.83
CA MET A 197 -11.23 16.57 -1.63
C MET A 197 -11.95 17.28 -2.79
N GLU A 198 -11.29 18.19 -3.51
CA GLU A 198 -11.89 18.94 -4.63
C GLU A 198 -11.92 18.19 -5.97
N ARG A 199 -11.10 17.16 -6.19
CA ARG A 199 -10.96 16.48 -7.49
C ARG A 199 -12.14 15.58 -7.94
N HIS A 200 -13.29 15.64 -7.27
CA HIS A 200 -14.47 14.82 -7.58
C HIS A 200 -15.30 15.36 -8.77
N VAL A 201 -14.66 15.50 -9.94
CA VAL A 201 -15.36 15.79 -11.22
C VAL A 201 -14.96 14.71 -12.25
N ILE A 202 -15.91 13.83 -12.55
CA ILE A 202 -15.78 12.67 -13.46
C ILE A 202 -16.22 13.07 -14.87
N PRO A 203 -15.46 12.76 -15.95
CA PRO A 203 -15.97 12.80 -17.31
C PRO A 203 -15.97 11.45 -18.07
N ASP A 204 -17.08 11.23 -18.78
CA ASP A 204 -17.40 10.35 -19.93
C ASP A 204 -17.33 8.80 -19.82
N TYR A 205 -18.55 8.22 -19.83
CA TYR A 205 -18.97 6.96 -19.22
C TYR A 205 -18.79 5.65 -20.03
N GLU A 206 -18.38 5.67 -21.31
CA GLU A 206 -18.59 4.46 -22.15
C GLU A 206 -17.33 3.63 -22.49
N ILE A 207 -16.11 4.19 -22.43
CA ILE A 207 -14.84 3.43 -22.61
C ILE A 207 -14.20 3.06 -21.25
N GLU A 208 -14.70 3.66 -20.17
CA GLU A 208 -14.13 3.59 -18.83
C GLU A 208 -14.58 2.36 -18.02
N SER A 209 -15.70 1.73 -18.39
CA SER A 209 -16.31 0.66 -17.56
C SER A 209 -15.46 -0.62 -17.48
N GLU A 210 -14.74 -0.97 -18.55
CA GLU A 210 -13.92 -2.19 -18.56
C GLU A 210 -12.56 -1.97 -17.88
N LYS A 211 -11.97 -0.78 -18.05
CA LYS A 211 -10.78 -0.36 -17.28
C LYS A 211 -11.08 -0.21 -15.79
N SER A 212 -12.26 0.31 -15.44
CA SER A 212 -12.73 0.43 -14.06
C SER A 212 -12.86 -0.94 -13.36
N LYS A 213 -13.37 -1.96 -14.07
CA LYS A 213 -13.44 -3.35 -13.56
C LYS A 213 -12.08 -3.95 -13.26
N ILE A 214 -11.13 -3.79 -14.18
CA ILE A 214 -9.75 -4.31 -14.00
C ILE A 214 -9.09 -3.63 -12.81
N VAL A 215 -9.18 -2.29 -12.72
CA VAL A 215 -8.64 -1.53 -11.59
C VAL A 215 -9.27 -1.97 -10.27
N THR A 216 -10.60 -2.15 -10.23
CA THR A 216 -11.31 -2.64 -9.03
C THR A 216 -10.81 -4.02 -8.61
N TRP A 217 -10.62 -4.95 -9.54
CA TRP A 217 -10.07 -6.27 -9.22
C TRP A 217 -8.61 -6.23 -8.81
N LEU A 218 -7.79 -5.33 -9.37
CA LEU A 218 -6.41 -5.12 -8.95
C LEU A 218 -6.35 -4.62 -7.50
N ILE A 219 -7.24 -3.70 -7.13
CA ILE A 219 -7.36 -3.16 -5.77
C ILE A 219 -7.82 -4.25 -4.78
N ILE A 220 -8.85 -5.03 -5.14
CA ILE A 220 -9.31 -6.14 -4.31
C ILE A 220 -8.16 -7.14 -4.11
N SER A 221 -7.51 -7.55 -5.19
CA SER A 221 -6.41 -8.52 -5.16
C SER A 221 -5.23 -7.99 -4.34
N SER A 222 -4.86 -6.72 -4.52
CA SER A 222 -3.77 -6.10 -3.75
C SER A 222 -4.12 -5.98 -2.27
N SER A 223 -5.36 -5.67 -1.91
CA SER A 223 -5.79 -5.63 -0.51
C SER A 223 -5.73 -7.01 0.16
N CYS A 224 -6.17 -8.07 -0.52
CA CYS A 224 -6.07 -9.44 -0.01
C CYS A 224 -4.61 -9.89 0.11
N ILE A 225 -3.77 -9.59 -0.88
CA ILE A 225 -2.34 -9.91 -0.86
C ILE A 225 -1.65 -9.14 0.28
N CYS A 226 -1.90 -7.85 0.45
CA CYS A 226 -1.36 -7.06 1.55
C CYS A 226 -1.79 -7.64 2.91
N ALA A 227 -3.05 -8.03 3.08
CA ALA A 227 -3.53 -8.67 4.31
C ALA A 227 -2.77 -9.98 4.59
N LEU A 228 -2.62 -10.86 3.59
CA LEU A 228 -1.86 -12.10 3.73
C LEU A 228 -0.39 -11.83 4.08
N LEU A 229 0.24 -10.84 3.46
CA LEU A 229 1.62 -10.49 3.74
C LEU A 229 1.80 -9.96 5.16
N ILE A 230 0.86 -9.14 5.65
CA ILE A 230 0.87 -8.68 7.04
C ILE A 230 0.76 -9.89 7.99
N ILE A 231 -0.17 -10.80 7.73
CA ILE A 231 -0.32 -12.04 8.50
C ILE A 231 0.97 -12.87 8.48
N PHE A 232 1.56 -13.11 7.31
CA PHE A 232 2.81 -13.86 7.18
C PHE A 232 4.01 -13.13 7.81
N SER A 233 4.06 -11.80 7.76
CA SER A 233 5.10 -11.02 8.42
C SER A 233 4.99 -11.11 9.94
N GLY A 234 3.79 -11.38 10.47
CA GLY A 234 3.53 -11.62 11.88
C GLY A 234 4.44 -12.71 12.46
N PHE A 235 4.72 -13.78 11.71
CA PHE A 235 5.65 -14.84 12.15
C PHE A 235 7.03 -14.30 12.57
N PHE A 236 7.55 -13.26 11.91
CA PHE A 236 8.80 -12.62 12.29
C PHE A 236 8.66 -11.73 13.54
N ILE A 237 7.49 -11.11 13.74
CA ILE A 237 7.19 -10.32 14.93
C ILE A 237 7.18 -11.21 16.18
N ALA A 238 6.53 -12.38 16.11
CA ALA A 238 6.52 -13.33 17.23
C ALA A 238 7.96 -13.75 17.62
N GLY A 239 8.79 -14.10 16.64
CA GLY A 239 10.21 -14.42 16.89
C GLY A 239 11.02 -13.24 17.43
N PHE A 240 10.73 -12.01 16.98
CA PHE A 240 11.37 -10.80 17.49
C PHE A 240 10.98 -10.50 18.94
N LEU A 241 9.72 -10.69 19.31
CA LEU A 241 9.24 -10.50 20.69
C LEU A 241 9.93 -11.47 21.65
N GLY A 242 10.19 -12.71 21.23
CA GLY A 242 10.98 -13.66 22.01
C GLY A 242 12.39 -13.16 22.39
N LEU A 243 13.00 -12.30 21.57
CA LEU A 243 14.32 -11.69 21.89
C LEU A 243 14.27 -10.72 23.08
N PHE A 244 13.08 -10.22 23.44
CA PHE A 244 12.85 -9.36 24.60
C PHE A 244 12.45 -10.15 25.85
N GLY A 245 12.46 -11.48 25.78
CA GLY A 245 12.17 -12.36 26.91
C GLY A 245 10.68 -12.65 27.12
N PHE A 246 9.82 -12.35 26.14
CA PHE A 246 8.44 -12.86 26.14
C PHE A 246 8.43 -14.36 25.89
N SER A 247 7.50 -15.08 26.54
CA SER A 247 7.24 -16.48 26.22
C SER A 247 6.73 -16.65 24.78
N GLU A 248 6.79 -17.89 24.27
CA GLU A 248 6.30 -18.20 22.94
C GLU A 248 4.81 -17.86 22.81
N ASP A 249 3.98 -18.32 23.76
CA ASP A 249 2.53 -18.10 23.74
C ASP A 249 2.16 -16.61 23.83
N VAL A 250 2.79 -15.84 24.73
CA VAL A 250 2.56 -14.38 24.83
C VAL A 250 2.99 -13.69 23.54
N SER A 251 4.08 -14.12 22.93
CA SER A 251 4.57 -13.55 21.67
C SER A 251 3.59 -13.79 20.52
N TRP A 252 2.99 -14.98 20.42
CA TRP A 252 1.97 -15.30 19.41
C TRP A 252 0.70 -14.46 19.57
N GLU A 253 0.19 -14.32 20.79
CA GLU A 253 -1.04 -13.55 21.05
C GLU A 253 -0.84 -12.05 20.84
N LEU A 254 0.29 -11.50 21.29
CA LEU A 254 0.64 -10.10 21.07
C LEU A 254 0.85 -9.82 19.58
N MET A 255 1.51 -10.73 18.87
CA MET A 255 1.70 -10.66 17.43
C MET A 255 0.36 -10.65 16.68
N GLY A 256 -0.59 -11.52 17.05
CA GLY A 256 -1.93 -11.56 16.45
C GLY A 256 -2.65 -10.21 16.58
N THR A 257 -2.59 -9.59 17.77
CA THR A 257 -3.16 -8.25 18.00
C THR A 257 -2.51 -7.19 17.10
N LEU A 258 -1.18 -7.20 16.98
CA LEU A 258 -0.43 -6.26 16.12
C LEU A 258 -0.74 -6.45 14.64
N VAL A 259 -0.90 -7.70 14.19
CA VAL A 259 -1.31 -8.05 12.82
C VAL A 259 -2.68 -7.43 12.51
N TYR A 260 -3.67 -7.59 13.39
CA TYR A 260 -5.00 -7.01 13.14
C TYR A 260 -4.99 -5.48 13.14
N ILE A 261 -4.17 -4.83 13.98
CA ILE A 261 -3.97 -3.38 13.93
C ILE A 261 -3.38 -2.95 12.58
N ALA A 262 -2.38 -3.69 12.09
CA ALA A 262 -1.75 -3.41 10.80
C ALA A 262 -2.72 -3.64 9.62
N VAL A 263 -3.52 -4.71 9.64
CA VAL A 263 -4.56 -4.95 8.62
C VAL A 263 -5.65 -3.87 8.68
N LEU A 264 -6.04 -3.41 9.87
CA LEU A 264 -6.99 -2.30 10.01
C LEU A 264 -6.43 -1.01 9.41
N ALA A 265 -5.19 -0.66 9.76
CA ALA A 265 -4.53 0.53 9.23
C ALA A 265 -4.41 0.48 7.69
N MET A 266 -4.03 -0.68 7.15
CA MET A 266 -4.01 -0.93 5.71
C MET A 266 -5.41 -0.75 5.10
N THR A 267 -6.44 -1.34 5.70
CA THR A 267 -7.82 -1.30 5.19
C THR A 267 -8.38 0.12 5.19
N VAL A 268 -8.16 0.87 6.29
CA VAL A 268 -8.51 2.29 6.37
C VAL A 268 -7.74 3.10 5.33
N GLY A 269 -6.48 2.77 5.06
CA GLY A 269 -5.68 3.36 3.99
C GLY A 269 -6.33 3.19 2.62
N TYR A 270 -6.73 1.97 2.25
CA TYR A 270 -7.44 1.69 1.00
C TYR A 270 -8.79 2.42 0.92
N ILE A 271 -9.59 2.38 1.99
CA ILE A 271 -10.89 3.06 2.05
C ILE A 271 -10.74 4.58 1.89
N SER A 272 -9.74 5.15 2.55
CA SER A 272 -9.45 6.60 2.48
C SER A 272 -8.95 6.99 1.10
N TRP A 273 -8.12 6.15 0.49
CA TRP A 273 -7.62 6.33 -0.86
C TRP A 273 -8.74 6.33 -1.90
N ASP A 274 -9.72 5.43 -1.75
CA ASP A 274 -10.92 5.38 -2.62
C ASP A 274 -11.92 6.51 -2.36
N GLY A 275 -11.65 7.39 -1.39
CA GLY A 275 -12.55 8.48 -1.01
C GLY A 275 -13.85 8.01 -0.33
N ASP A 276 -13.95 6.73 0.03
CA ASP A 276 -15.19 6.10 0.51
C ASP A 276 -15.28 6.08 2.06
N LEU A 277 -14.34 6.72 2.77
CA LEU A 277 -14.27 6.71 4.24
C LEU A 277 -15.57 7.19 4.90
N SER A 278 -16.15 8.27 4.39
CA SER A 278 -17.43 8.79 4.92
C SER A 278 -18.57 7.80 4.76
N ARG A 279 -18.60 7.04 3.66
CA ARG A 279 -19.62 6.00 3.43
C ARG A 279 -19.39 4.81 4.37
N THR A 280 -18.16 4.35 4.54
CA THR A 280 -17.85 3.26 5.47
C THR A 280 -18.24 3.64 6.91
N LEU A 281 -17.93 4.87 7.35
CA LEU A 281 -18.35 5.36 8.66
C LEU A 281 -19.88 5.44 8.81
N GLN A 282 -20.63 5.69 7.73
CA GLN A 282 -22.09 5.65 7.78
C GLN A 282 -22.65 4.26 8.06
N MET A 283 -21.94 3.18 7.68
CA MET A 283 -22.37 1.80 7.96
C MET A 283 -22.37 1.45 9.45
N PHE A 284 -21.66 2.24 10.27
CA PHE A 284 -21.62 2.12 11.73
C PHE A 284 -22.70 2.93 12.44
N LYS A 285 -23.48 3.76 11.74
CA LYS A 285 -24.50 4.58 12.38
C LYS A 285 -25.67 3.73 12.86
N ILE A 286 -26.07 3.94 14.12
CA ILE A 286 -27.28 3.39 14.70
C ILE A 286 -28.29 4.53 14.80
N GLY A 287 -29.37 4.44 14.03
CA GLY A 287 -30.34 5.55 13.92
C GLY A 287 -31.18 5.77 15.18
N SER A 288 -31.69 4.69 15.79
CA SER A 288 -32.50 4.77 17.01
C SER A 288 -32.23 3.60 17.94
N PHE A 289 -32.58 3.73 19.22
CA PHE A 289 -32.43 2.67 20.22
C PHE A 289 -33.11 1.35 19.79
N ARG A 290 -34.32 1.42 19.23
CA ARG A 290 -35.04 0.22 18.74
C ARG A 290 -34.33 -0.46 17.59
N ILE A 291 -33.79 0.33 16.65
CA ILE A 291 -32.99 -0.19 15.53
C ILE A 291 -31.68 -0.80 16.08
N GLY A 292 -31.06 -0.17 17.09
CA GLY A 292 -29.89 -0.71 17.78
C GLY A 292 -30.14 -2.09 18.38
N LEU A 293 -31.27 -2.28 19.10
CA LEU A 293 -31.63 -3.60 19.65
C LEU A 293 -31.81 -4.67 18.57
N ILE A 294 -32.36 -4.30 17.40
CA ILE A 294 -32.51 -5.23 16.28
C ILE A 294 -31.13 -5.56 15.69
N LEU A 295 -30.31 -4.57 15.38
CA LEU A 295 -29.04 -4.77 14.68
C LEU A 295 -27.95 -5.41 15.56
N LEU A 296 -27.96 -5.17 16.87
CA LEU A 296 -26.92 -5.64 17.78
C LEU A 296 -27.31 -6.87 18.61
N ILE A 297 -28.60 -7.22 18.69
CA ILE A 297 -29.06 -8.33 19.53
C ILE A 297 -29.97 -9.27 18.76
N GLY A 298 -31.12 -8.77 18.30
CA GLY A 298 -32.14 -9.62 17.70
C GLY A 298 -31.67 -10.31 16.41
N LEU A 299 -31.07 -9.54 15.51
CA LEU A 299 -30.60 -10.04 14.21
C LEU A 299 -29.35 -10.92 14.36
N PRO A 300 -28.31 -10.54 15.13
CA PRO A 300 -27.17 -11.42 15.39
C PRO A 300 -27.57 -12.76 16.00
N PHE A 301 -28.51 -12.80 16.96
CA PHE A 301 -28.99 -14.05 17.54
C PHE A 301 -29.53 -15.02 16.47
N VAL A 302 -30.41 -14.53 15.58
CA VAL A 302 -30.97 -15.34 14.51
C VAL A 302 -29.90 -15.78 13.51
N ILE A 303 -28.98 -14.87 13.17
CA ILE A 303 -27.86 -15.17 12.26
C ILE A 303 -26.98 -16.27 12.83
N THR A 304 -26.57 -16.17 14.10
CA THR A 304 -25.73 -17.17 14.76
C THR A 304 -26.41 -18.55 14.76
N VAL A 305 -27.72 -18.63 15.01
CA VAL A 305 -28.44 -19.92 14.94
C VAL A 305 -28.39 -20.52 13.54
N ILE A 306 -28.60 -19.70 12.50
CA ILE A 306 -28.52 -20.14 11.10
C ILE A 306 -27.10 -20.58 10.75
N ASP A 307 -26.10 -19.81 11.18
CA ASP A 307 -24.69 -20.06 10.91
C ASP A 307 -24.21 -21.36 11.57
N ILE A 308 -24.55 -21.57 12.84
CA ILE A 308 -24.30 -22.85 13.54
C ILE A 308 -24.96 -24.01 12.80
N ALA A 309 -26.23 -23.88 12.39
CA ALA A 309 -26.89 -24.95 11.66
C ALA A 309 -26.20 -25.25 10.31
N ALA A 310 -25.83 -24.21 9.56
CA ALA A 310 -25.19 -24.34 8.26
C ALA A 310 -23.79 -24.96 8.36
N THR A 311 -23.00 -24.53 9.36
CA THR A 311 -21.66 -25.07 9.62
C THR A 311 -21.68 -26.50 10.14
N ASN A 312 -22.66 -26.90 10.95
CA ASN A 312 -22.84 -28.30 11.36
C ASN A 312 -23.21 -29.20 10.16
N ILE A 313 -24.06 -28.72 9.26
CA ILE A 313 -24.37 -29.46 8.01
C ILE A 313 -23.11 -29.58 7.16
N TYR A 314 -22.33 -28.51 7.03
CA TYR A 314 -21.07 -28.53 6.31
C TYR A 314 -20.08 -29.53 6.91
N ASP A 315 -19.94 -29.56 8.23
CA ASP A 315 -19.05 -30.48 8.94
C ASP A 315 -19.39 -31.95 8.64
N ILE A 316 -20.66 -32.32 8.77
CA ILE A 316 -21.16 -33.67 8.44
C ILE A 316 -20.82 -34.02 6.99
N LEU A 317 -21.11 -33.12 6.05
CA LEU A 317 -20.84 -33.35 4.63
C LEU A 317 -19.34 -33.46 4.36
N TYR A 318 -18.52 -32.60 4.96
CA TYR A 318 -17.07 -32.63 4.79
C TYR A 318 -16.50 -33.96 5.26
N ILE A 319 -16.88 -34.42 6.46
CA ILE A 319 -16.43 -35.70 7.01
C ILE A 319 -16.87 -36.87 6.11
N MET A 320 -18.09 -36.83 5.58
CA MET A 320 -18.60 -37.87 4.68
C MET A 320 -17.79 -37.99 3.37
N PHE A 321 -17.33 -36.87 2.81
CA PHE A 321 -16.66 -36.84 1.50
C PHE A 321 -15.13 -36.87 1.60
N PHE A 322 -14.56 -36.25 2.63
CA PHE A 322 -13.12 -35.99 2.74
C PHE A 322 -12.50 -36.58 4.02
N GLY A 323 -13.32 -37.11 4.93
CA GLY A 323 -12.86 -37.62 6.23
C GLY A 323 -12.68 -36.52 7.28
N THR A 324 -12.19 -36.90 8.45
CA THR A 324 -11.94 -35.98 9.56
C THR A 324 -10.88 -34.95 9.17
N PRO A 325 -11.15 -33.64 9.28
CA PRO A 325 -10.18 -32.62 8.92
C PRO A 325 -8.98 -32.68 9.87
N SER A 326 -7.77 -32.56 9.31
CA SER A 326 -6.52 -32.54 10.08
C SER A 326 -6.19 -31.11 10.53
N ILE A 327 -7.06 -30.53 11.35
CA ILE A 327 -6.79 -29.21 11.95
C ILE A 327 -5.84 -29.44 13.14
N PRO A 328 -4.72 -28.72 13.24
CA PRO A 328 -3.86 -28.82 14.41
C PRO A 328 -4.65 -28.55 15.68
N GLU A 329 -4.61 -29.47 16.66
CA GLU A 329 -5.10 -29.17 18.00
C GLU A 329 -4.22 -28.08 18.59
N ILE A 330 -4.80 -26.91 18.87
CA ILE A 330 -4.13 -25.85 19.62
C ILE A 330 -4.15 -26.28 21.08
N VAL A 331 -3.07 -26.93 21.53
CA VAL A 331 -2.84 -27.22 22.94
C VAL A 331 -2.02 -26.09 23.52
N TYR A 332 -2.67 -25.23 24.30
CA TYR A 332 -1.96 -24.21 25.07
C TYR A 332 -1.21 -24.88 26.23
N TYR A 333 0.11 -24.93 26.16
CA TYR A 333 0.96 -25.31 27.29
C TYR A 333 1.32 -24.07 28.09
N VAL A 334 0.31 -23.40 28.64
CA VAL A 334 0.52 -22.15 29.38
C VAL A 334 1.16 -22.46 30.74
N ASP A 335 2.28 -21.80 31.05
CA ASP A 335 2.72 -21.68 32.42
C ASP A 335 1.66 -20.91 33.23
N ASP A 336 1.27 -21.41 34.40
CA ASP A 336 0.18 -20.86 35.22
C ASP A 336 0.33 -19.35 35.49
N SER A 337 1.57 -18.84 35.44
CA SER A 337 1.89 -17.43 35.70
C SER A 337 1.45 -16.45 34.59
N GLU A 338 1.29 -16.91 33.35
CA GLU A 338 0.95 -16.07 32.19
C GLU A 338 -0.47 -16.33 31.64
N TYR A 339 -1.19 -17.30 32.23
CA TYR A 339 -2.50 -17.75 31.79
C TYR A 339 -3.50 -16.60 31.59
N ASP A 340 -3.67 -15.74 32.60
CA ASP A 340 -4.63 -14.63 32.55
C ASP A 340 -4.28 -13.63 31.44
N LEU A 341 -3.00 -13.40 31.18
CA LEU A 341 -2.55 -12.47 30.14
C LEU A 341 -2.84 -13.05 28.75
N ILE A 342 -2.49 -14.31 28.50
CA ILE A 342 -2.69 -14.99 27.22
C ILE A 342 -4.20 -15.10 26.94
N LEU A 343 -5.00 -15.45 27.95
CA LEU A 343 -6.46 -15.51 27.84
C LEU A 343 -7.06 -14.16 27.42
N VAL A 344 -6.62 -13.06 28.04
CA VAL A 344 -7.10 -11.71 27.70
C VAL A 344 -6.65 -11.30 26.30
N LEU A 345 -5.39 -11.54 25.93
CA LEU A 345 -4.88 -11.21 24.60
C LEU A 345 -5.60 -12.01 23.51
N SER A 346 -5.80 -13.31 23.73
CA SER A 346 -6.55 -14.21 22.84
C SER A 346 -8.01 -13.76 22.69
N PHE A 347 -8.66 -13.37 23.79
CA PHE A 347 -10.02 -12.84 23.72
C PHE A 347 -10.08 -11.54 22.90
N VAL A 348 -9.16 -10.60 23.16
CA VAL A 348 -9.12 -9.33 22.43
C VAL A 348 -8.81 -9.55 20.95
N SER A 349 -7.86 -10.41 20.62
CA SER A 349 -7.44 -10.67 19.25
C SER A 349 -8.52 -11.44 18.48
N MET A 350 -8.96 -12.59 19.00
CA MET A 350 -9.85 -13.53 18.32
C MET A 350 -11.32 -13.09 18.37
N VAL A 351 -11.82 -12.64 19.53
CA VAL A 351 -13.25 -12.36 19.71
C VAL A 351 -13.60 -10.93 19.31
N ILE A 352 -12.67 -9.97 19.41
CA ILE A 352 -12.95 -8.56 19.13
C ILE A 352 -12.24 -8.07 17.87
N ALA A 353 -10.91 -8.12 17.84
CA ALA A 353 -10.13 -7.50 16.77
C ALA A 353 -10.38 -8.18 15.43
N ALA A 354 -10.31 -9.52 15.37
CA ALA A 354 -10.52 -10.28 14.14
C ALA A 354 -11.87 -9.97 13.49
N PRO A 355 -13.03 -10.10 14.18
CA PRO A 355 -14.33 -9.78 13.59
C PRO A 355 -14.44 -8.33 13.13
N VAL A 356 -13.96 -7.36 13.92
CA VAL A 356 -14.05 -5.94 13.54
C VAL A 356 -13.25 -5.68 12.26
N VAL A 357 -12.00 -6.12 12.22
CA VAL A 357 -11.08 -5.84 11.13
C VAL A 357 -11.49 -6.58 9.87
N GLU A 358 -11.83 -7.86 9.99
CA GLU A 358 -12.24 -8.69 8.87
C GLU A 358 -13.58 -8.20 8.27
N GLU A 359 -14.57 -7.82 9.09
CA GLU A 359 -15.82 -7.28 8.55
C GLU A 359 -15.63 -5.92 7.87
N ILE A 360 -14.75 -5.04 8.38
CA ILE A 360 -14.44 -3.77 7.70
C ILE A 360 -13.81 -4.03 6.33
N LEU A 361 -12.84 -4.95 6.25
CA LEU A 361 -12.17 -5.29 4.99
C LEU A 361 -13.13 -5.99 4.02
N PHE A 362 -13.76 -7.08 4.44
CA PHE A 362 -14.52 -7.93 3.53
C PHE A 362 -15.93 -7.41 3.27
N ARG A 363 -16.67 -6.97 4.30
CA ARG A 363 -18.09 -6.55 4.17
C ARG A 363 -18.23 -5.05 3.98
N GLY A 364 -17.27 -4.27 4.50
CA GLY A 364 -17.20 -2.83 4.29
C GLY A 364 -16.64 -2.50 2.92
N TYR A 365 -15.41 -2.94 2.63
CA TYR A 365 -14.66 -2.51 1.46
C TYR A 365 -14.81 -3.45 0.25
N ILE A 366 -14.33 -4.69 0.34
CA ILE A 366 -14.26 -5.64 -0.79
C ILE A 366 -15.65 -5.96 -1.35
N LEU A 367 -16.64 -6.23 -0.50
CA LEU A 367 -18.00 -6.50 -0.92
C LEU A 367 -18.57 -5.31 -1.71
N ASP A 368 -18.39 -4.08 -1.24
CA ASP A 368 -18.86 -2.90 -1.98
C ASP A 368 -18.11 -2.69 -3.29
N ALA A 369 -16.81 -2.96 -3.32
CA ALA A 369 -16.00 -2.90 -4.53
C ALA A 369 -16.52 -3.87 -5.60
N ILE A 370 -16.79 -5.13 -5.24
CA ILE A 370 -17.36 -6.13 -6.16
C ILE A 370 -18.80 -5.75 -6.56
N ARG A 371 -19.59 -5.25 -5.60
CA ARG A 371 -20.99 -4.87 -5.82
C ARG A 371 -21.14 -3.75 -6.85
N LYS A 372 -20.23 -2.76 -6.83
CA LYS A 372 -20.20 -1.65 -7.79
C LYS A 372 -20.10 -2.14 -9.25
N ILE A 373 -19.44 -3.27 -9.48
CA ILE A 373 -19.16 -3.77 -10.84
C ILE A 373 -19.96 -5.01 -11.27
N HIS A 374 -20.46 -5.83 -10.33
CA HIS A 374 -21.14 -7.10 -10.62
C HIS A 374 -22.48 -7.30 -9.90
N GLY A 375 -22.89 -6.35 -9.06
CA GLY A 375 -24.14 -6.42 -8.30
C GLY A 375 -24.10 -7.34 -7.08
N ASP A 376 -25.23 -7.43 -6.38
CA ASP A 376 -25.33 -7.97 -5.02
C ASP A 376 -24.91 -9.44 -4.92
N THR A 377 -25.41 -10.32 -5.81
CA THR A 377 -25.16 -11.76 -5.73
C THR A 377 -23.67 -12.09 -5.89
N VAL A 378 -23.01 -11.50 -6.88
CA VAL A 378 -21.58 -11.73 -7.13
C VAL A 378 -20.74 -11.12 -6.02
N ALA A 379 -21.15 -9.99 -5.45
CA ALA A 379 -20.48 -9.39 -4.31
C ALA A 379 -20.53 -10.27 -3.06
N ILE A 380 -21.69 -10.84 -2.74
CA ILE A 380 -21.84 -11.75 -1.60
C ILE A 380 -20.95 -12.98 -1.80
N LEU A 381 -21.10 -13.68 -2.92
CA LEU A 381 -20.36 -14.92 -3.17
C LEU A 381 -18.85 -14.67 -3.32
N GLY A 382 -18.46 -13.61 -4.01
CA GLY A 382 -17.07 -13.26 -4.26
C GLY A 382 -16.33 -12.83 -2.99
N SER A 383 -16.92 -11.93 -2.19
CA SER A 383 -16.30 -11.52 -0.91
C SER A 383 -16.25 -12.67 0.09
N ALA A 384 -17.27 -13.53 0.14
CA ALA A 384 -17.29 -14.72 0.97
C ALA A 384 -16.19 -15.73 0.59
N GLY A 385 -16.01 -15.99 -0.71
CA GLY A 385 -14.94 -16.86 -1.19
C GLY A 385 -13.56 -16.30 -0.89
N LEU A 386 -13.33 -15.00 -1.09
CA LEU A 386 -12.07 -14.34 -0.74
C LEU A 386 -11.80 -14.40 0.77
N PHE A 387 -12.84 -14.22 1.60
CA PHE A 387 -12.75 -14.36 3.04
C PHE A 387 -12.41 -15.79 3.47
N GLY A 388 -13.00 -16.81 2.84
CA GLY A 388 -12.60 -18.20 3.08
C GLY A 388 -11.14 -18.46 2.69
N LEU A 389 -10.73 -18.03 1.50
CA LEU A 389 -9.41 -18.32 0.93
C LEU A 389 -8.23 -17.81 1.77
N ILE A 390 -8.40 -16.74 2.56
CA ILE A 390 -7.31 -16.24 3.42
C ILE A 390 -6.96 -17.17 4.58
N HIS A 391 -7.83 -18.14 4.91
CA HIS A 391 -7.61 -19.11 5.99
C HIS A 391 -6.73 -20.30 5.58
N LEU A 392 -6.52 -20.50 4.28
CA LEU A 392 -5.62 -21.49 3.64
C LEU A 392 -5.93 -22.98 3.88
N GLU A 393 -6.48 -23.35 5.03
CA GLU A 393 -6.87 -24.71 5.39
C GLU A 393 -8.21 -25.08 4.73
N PRO A 394 -8.29 -26.11 3.86
CA PRO A 394 -9.48 -26.41 3.05
C PRO A 394 -10.81 -26.51 3.81
N TYR A 395 -10.81 -27.13 5.00
CA TYR A 395 -11.99 -27.20 5.84
C TYR A 395 -12.43 -25.83 6.34
N VAL A 396 -11.47 -25.02 6.82
CA VAL A 396 -11.73 -23.67 7.33
C VAL A 396 -12.16 -22.74 6.20
N VAL A 397 -11.59 -22.88 4.99
CA VAL A 397 -11.99 -22.12 3.80
C VAL A 397 -13.48 -22.29 3.52
N GLY A 398 -14.00 -23.52 3.57
CA GLY A 398 -15.42 -23.79 3.35
C GLY A 398 -16.31 -23.24 4.47
N MET A 399 -15.95 -23.52 5.72
CA MET A 399 -16.68 -23.00 6.89
C MET A 399 -16.74 -21.47 6.90
N ALA A 400 -15.59 -20.80 6.75
CA ALA A 400 -15.50 -19.35 6.73
C ALA A 400 -16.25 -18.74 5.53
N SER A 401 -16.25 -19.42 4.37
CA SER A 401 -17.06 -18.98 3.22
C SER A 401 -18.56 -19.02 3.48
N ILE A 402 -19.06 -19.97 4.30
CA ILE A 402 -20.49 -20.05 4.66
C ILE A 402 -20.88 -18.84 5.51
N GLY A 403 -20.14 -18.55 6.59
CA GLY A 403 -20.31 -17.32 7.37
C GLY A 403 -20.13 -16.07 6.51
N GLY A 404 -19.14 -16.11 5.61
CA GLY A 404 -18.96 -15.29 4.40
C GLY A 404 -20.26 -14.80 3.78
N VAL A 405 -21.01 -15.76 3.23
CA VAL A 405 -22.25 -15.55 2.49
C VAL A 405 -23.33 -14.97 3.40
N ILE A 406 -23.49 -15.50 4.61
CA ILE A 406 -24.53 -15.07 5.56
C ILE A 406 -24.30 -13.60 5.94
N TYR A 407 -23.10 -13.26 6.39
CA TYR A 407 -22.76 -11.91 6.84
C TYR A 407 -22.77 -10.91 5.68
N GLY A 408 -22.37 -11.34 4.47
CA GLY A 408 -22.46 -10.52 3.26
C GLY A 408 -23.92 -10.20 2.89
N TRP A 409 -24.81 -11.19 2.95
CA TRP A 409 -26.24 -10.99 2.70
C TRP A 409 -26.87 -10.03 3.69
N VAL A 410 -26.60 -10.22 4.98
CA VAL A 410 -27.10 -9.36 6.07
C VAL A 410 -26.62 -7.92 5.87
N ARG A 411 -25.34 -7.73 5.55
CA ARG A 411 -24.77 -6.42 5.30
C ARG A 411 -25.47 -5.71 4.15
N ILE A 412 -25.76 -6.40 3.05
CA ILE A 412 -26.50 -5.80 1.91
C ILE A 412 -27.94 -5.43 2.29
N LYS A 413 -28.62 -6.28 3.06
CA LYS A 413 -30.02 -6.04 3.45
C LYS A 413 -30.19 -4.92 4.46
N THR A 414 -29.24 -4.77 5.37
CA THR A 414 -29.32 -3.79 6.46
C THR A 414 -28.59 -2.49 6.14
N GLY A 415 -27.60 -2.52 5.24
CA GLY A 415 -26.69 -1.41 5.00
C GLY A 415 -25.73 -1.13 6.17
N SER A 416 -25.75 -1.96 7.22
CA SER A 416 -24.93 -1.79 8.43
C SER A 416 -23.91 -2.91 8.56
N LEU A 417 -22.75 -2.57 9.13
CA LEU A 417 -21.71 -3.56 9.48
C LEU A 417 -21.96 -4.22 10.83
N TRP A 418 -22.72 -3.59 11.72
CA TRP A 418 -22.92 -4.06 13.09
C TRP A 418 -23.48 -5.48 13.21
N PRO A 419 -24.53 -5.87 12.46
CA PRO A 419 -25.05 -7.23 12.55
C PRO A 419 -24.02 -8.28 12.18
N SER A 420 -23.23 -8.02 11.14
CA SER A 420 -22.16 -8.92 10.69
C SER A 420 -21.05 -9.01 11.71
N ILE A 421 -20.57 -7.87 12.23
CA ILE A 421 -19.54 -7.80 13.27
C ILE A 421 -19.98 -8.57 14.51
N VAL A 422 -21.16 -8.29 15.04
CA VAL A 422 -21.61 -8.93 16.29
C VAL A 422 -21.84 -10.43 16.09
N SER A 423 -22.41 -10.85 14.96
CA SER A 423 -22.60 -12.29 14.67
C SER A 423 -21.27 -13.02 14.61
N HIS A 424 -20.26 -12.41 13.97
CA HIS A 424 -18.91 -12.94 13.87
C HIS A 424 -18.20 -12.94 15.23
N MET A 425 -18.37 -11.90 16.07
CA MET A 425 -17.89 -11.90 17.46
C MET A 425 -18.48 -13.06 18.26
N VAL A 426 -19.77 -13.36 18.11
CA VAL A 426 -20.43 -14.48 18.80
C VAL A 426 -19.91 -15.82 18.31
N TRP A 427 -19.67 -15.97 17.00
CA TRP A 427 -19.04 -17.15 16.43
C TRP A 427 -17.64 -17.38 17.03
N ASN A 428 -16.79 -16.36 16.99
CA ASN A 428 -15.43 -16.44 17.52
C ASN A 428 -15.41 -16.63 19.04
N PHE A 429 -16.37 -16.06 19.77
CA PHE A 429 -16.52 -16.31 21.20
C PHE A 429 -16.88 -17.77 21.49
N THR A 430 -17.70 -18.40 20.66
CA THR A 430 -18.03 -19.83 20.80
C THR A 430 -16.79 -20.69 20.56
N ALA A 431 -16.01 -20.37 19.53
CA ALA A 431 -14.73 -21.03 19.26
C ALA A 431 -13.72 -20.82 20.40
N PHE A 432 -13.62 -19.59 20.92
CA PHE A 432 -12.78 -19.26 22.07
C PHE A 432 -13.16 -20.10 23.30
N LEU A 433 -14.45 -20.23 23.63
CA LEU A 433 -14.90 -21.06 24.75
C LEU A 433 -14.53 -22.53 24.56
N TYR A 434 -14.64 -23.05 23.34
CA TYR A 434 -14.26 -24.42 23.03
C TYR A 434 -12.75 -24.65 23.17
N ILE A 435 -11.94 -23.70 22.69
CA ILE A 435 -10.47 -23.80 22.76
C ILE A 435 -9.98 -23.75 24.22
N TRP A 436 -10.56 -22.86 25.04
CA TRP A 436 -10.07 -22.60 26.40
C TRP A 436 -10.74 -23.44 27.49
N TYR A 437 -11.94 -23.98 27.26
CA TYR A 437 -12.75 -24.68 28.27
C TYR A 437 -13.45 -25.95 27.75
N GLY A 438 -13.27 -26.32 26.49
CA GLY A 438 -14.01 -27.38 25.79
C GLY A 438 -13.43 -28.78 25.90
#